data_AF-A0A7C5BF07-F1
#
_entry.id   AF-A0A7C5BF07-F1
#
_cell.length_a   1.000
_cell.length_b   1.000
_cell.length_c   1.000
_cell.angle_alpha   90.00
_cell.angle_beta   90.00
_cell.angle_gamma   90.00
#
_symmetry.space_group_name_H-M   'P 1'
#
loop_
_entity.id
_entity.type
_entity.pdbx_description
1 polymer ?
#
loop_
_entity_poly.entity_id
_entity_poly.type
_entity_poly.pdbx_seq_one_letter_code
_entity_poly.pdbx_strand_id
1 'polypeptide(L)'
;MYTEDKYSKKEKEYMLNLARQSISWYLKYNVIPKPNPDELTENLKENRPCFVTLTKRDFGLRGCIGTFEFNSPLYKNIISRAIASATQDIRFLPVEYDELKDIKIEISILTEPKKLDFVDPQDLLNKLTPNQDGVILYTEYGPATYLPQVWEQLPDKELFLSSLCNKAGAPSNYWKTNYKNLKVEIYRAIHFEENIYGKKIIGPYGAVVGKKKAKVLGVVSLEEDITPYTAEENEFLEPATIVSYDSDIIEKKTPK
;
A
#
# COMPACT_ATOMS: atom_id res chain seq x y z
N MET A 1 12.93 -18.20 -5.39
CA MET A 1 12.31 -18.13 -4.05
C MET A 1 10.87 -17.70 -4.25
N TYR A 2 9.91 -18.63 -4.27
CA TYR A 2 8.49 -18.27 -4.48
C TYR A 2 8.00 -17.51 -3.25
N THR A 3 7.47 -16.30 -3.44
CA THR A 3 6.71 -15.65 -2.38
C THR A 3 5.31 -16.23 -2.48
N GLU A 4 5.07 -17.34 -1.80
CA GLU A 4 3.70 -17.82 -1.65
C GLU A 4 2.91 -16.75 -0.92
N ASP A 5 1.78 -16.39 -1.53
CA ASP A 5 0.87 -15.41 -0.99
C ASP A 5 0.18 -15.97 0.24
N LYS A 6 0.83 -15.78 1.39
CA LYS A 6 0.37 -16.30 2.68
C LYS A 6 -0.75 -15.49 3.32
N TYR A 7 -1.15 -14.37 2.72
CA TYR A 7 -2.18 -13.49 3.27
C TYR A 7 -3.54 -13.87 2.71
N SER A 8 -4.46 -14.23 3.61
CA SER A 8 -5.85 -14.49 3.25
C SER A 8 -6.51 -13.26 2.66
N LYS A 9 -7.58 -13.45 1.88
CA LYS A 9 -8.41 -12.35 1.36
C LYS A 9 -8.87 -11.39 2.47
N LYS A 10 -9.23 -11.94 3.64
CA LYS A 10 -9.67 -11.16 4.81
C LYS A 10 -8.54 -10.30 5.39
N GLU A 11 -7.32 -10.82 5.45
CA GLU A 11 -6.15 -10.04 5.89
C GLU A 11 -5.82 -8.92 4.90
N LYS A 12 -5.88 -9.19 3.59
CA LYS A 12 -5.68 -8.15 2.56
C LYS A 12 -6.71 -7.05 2.64
N GLU A 13 -7.98 -7.41 2.79
CA GLU A 13 -9.06 -6.45 3.01
C GLU A 13 -8.80 -5.63 4.27
N TYR A 14 -8.46 -6.28 5.40
CA TYR A 14 -8.08 -5.60 6.65
C TYR A 14 -6.95 -4.59 6.43
N MET A 15 -5.88 -4.98 5.74
CA MET A 15 -4.71 -4.13 5.49
C MET A 15 -5.04 -2.90 4.63
N LEU A 16 -5.81 -3.07 3.55
CA LEU A 16 -6.27 -1.94 2.72
C LEU A 16 -7.12 -0.97 3.54
N ASN A 17 -8.00 -1.52 4.37
CA ASN A 17 -8.86 -0.71 5.21
C ASN A 17 -8.04 0.03 6.29
N LEU A 18 -7.09 -0.64 6.93
CA LEU A 18 -6.20 0.01 7.89
C LEU A 18 -5.42 1.16 7.26
N ALA A 19 -4.88 0.97 6.05
CA ALA A 19 -4.17 2.03 5.31
C ALA A 19 -5.08 3.24 5.05
N ARG A 20 -6.28 3.02 4.52
CA ARG A 20 -7.22 4.10 4.22
C ARG A 20 -7.72 4.80 5.48
N GLN A 21 -7.93 4.07 6.58
CA GLN A 21 -8.37 4.64 7.85
C GLN A 21 -7.29 5.56 8.40
N SER A 22 -6.04 5.10 8.32
CA SER A 22 -4.87 5.87 8.74
C SER A 22 -4.76 7.18 8.00
N ILE A 23 -4.95 7.18 6.68
CA ILE A 23 -4.93 8.41 5.87
C ILE A 23 -6.11 9.31 6.23
N SER A 24 -7.33 8.78 6.23
CA SER A 24 -8.56 9.55 6.50
C SER A 24 -8.50 10.26 7.85
N TRP A 25 -8.10 9.54 8.90
CA TRP A 25 -8.03 10.10 10.25
C TRP A 25 -6.89 11.08 10.43
N TYR A 26 -5.74 10.81 9.83
CA TYR A 26 -4.63 11.72 9.89
C TYR A 26 -4.96 13.04 9.17
N LEU A 27 -5.56 12.98 7.99
CA LEU A 27 -5.92 14.19 7.23
C LEU A 27 -7.03 15.01 7.89
N LYS A 28 -8.05 14.36 8.48
CA LYS A 28 -9.21 15.07 9.07
C LYS A 28 -9.00 15.50 10.52
N TYR A 29 -8.30 14.68 11.31
CA TYR A 29 -8.21 14.84 12.76
C TYR A 29 -6.77 14.90 13.28
N ASN A 30 -5.77 14.69 12.43
CA ASN A 30 -4.37 14.52 12.85
C ASN A 30 -4.17 13.39 13.88
N VAL A 31 -4.96 12.31 13.75
CA VAL A 31 -4.95 11.15 14.65
C VAL A 31 -4.45 9.91 13.93
N ILE A 32 -3.62 9.13 14.62
CA ILE A 32 -3.13 7.83 14.15
C ILE A 32 -3.99 6.71 14.75
N PRO A 33 -4.57 5.82 13.93
CA PRO A 33 -5.40 4.72 14.44
C PRO A 33 -4.59 3.72 15.26
N LYS A 34 -5.23 3.18 16.30
CA LYS A 34 -4.72 2.05 17.09
C LYS A 34 -5.60 0.83 16.81
N PRO A 35 -5.13 -0.14 16.00
CA PRO A 35 -5.89 -1.36 15.73
C PRO A 35 -6.07 -2.18 17.02
N ASN A 36 -7.20 -2.90 17.12
CA ASN A 36 -7.44 -3.80 18.24
C ASN A 36 -6.46 -4.99 18.16
N PRO A 37 -5.64 -5.26 19.19
CA PRO A 37 -4.70 -6.37 19.21
C PRO A 37 -5.32 -7.74 18.91
N ASP A 38 -6.57 -7.97 19.32
CA ASP A 38 -7.28 -9.24 19.13
C ASP A 38 -7.67 -9.50 17.66
N GLU A 39 -7.66 -8.45 16.84
CA GLU A 39 -7.97 -8.55 15.41
C GLU A 39 -6.73 -8.70 14.52
N LEU A 40 -5.54 -8.50 15.11
CA LEU A 40 -4.26 -8.66 14.41
C LEU A 40 -3.87 -10.14 14.38
N THR A 41 -3.81 -10.70 13.18
CA THR A 41 -3.22 -12.02 12.97
C THR A 41 -1.71 -11.99 13.20
N GLU A 42 -1.10 -13.15 13.43
CA GLU A 42 0.36 -13.25 13.59
C GLU A 42 1.13 -12.75 12.35
N ASN A 43 0.58 -12.97 11.15
CA ASN A 43 1.14 -12.44 9.90
C ASN A 43 1.24 -10.91 9.88
N LEU A 44 0.30 -10.20 10.53
CA LEU A 44 0.31 -8.74 10.60
C LEU A 44 1.27 -8.22 11.69
N LYS A 45 1.58 -9.05 12.68
CA LYS A 45 2.54 -8.75 13.77
C LYS A 45 3.99 -9.02 13.36
N GLU A 46 4.22 -9.85 12.35
CA GLU A 46 5.55 -10.08 11.78
C GLU A 46 6.18 -8.78 11.27
N ASN A 47 7.49 -8.66 11.47
CA ASN A 47 8.24 -7.58 10.87
C ASN A 47 8.33 -7.76 9.36
N ARG A 48 7.70 -6.85 8.60
CA ARG A 48 7.69 -6.89 7.14
C ARG A 48 7.75 -5.48 6.56
N PRO A 49 8.66 -5.23 5.60
CA PRO A 49 8.63 -4.02 4.82
C PRO A 49 7.40 -4.00 3.92
N CYS A 50 6.85 -2.82 3.72
CA CYS A 50 5.82 -2.60 2.73
C CYS A 50 5.96 -1.23 2.08
N PHE A 51 5.36 -1.12 0.89
CA PHE A 51 5.08 0.13 0.20
C PHE A 51 3.57 0.31 0.16
N VAL A 52 3.12 1.53 0.40
CA VAL A 52 1.75 1.95 0.12
C VAL A 52 1.79 2.88 -1.08
N THR A 53 0.96 2.61 -2.06
CA THR A 53 0.82 3.43 -3.26
C THR A 53 -0.59 3.99 -3.30
N LEU A 54 -0.70 5.27 -3.63
CA LEU A 54 -1.95 5.97 -3.86
C LEU A 54 -2.04 6.26 -5.36
N THR A 55 -3.13 5.83 -5.98
CA THR A 55 -3.47 6.19 -7.35
C THR A 55 -4.76 7.01 -7.35
N LYS A 56 -4.80 8.11 -8.09
CA LYS A 56 -5.99 8.97 -8.23
C LYS A 56 -6.64 8.71 -9.59
N ARG A 57 -7.97 8.59 -9.60
CA ARG A 57 -8.77 8.41 -10.81
C ARG A 57 -8.38 9.46 -11.85
N ASP A 58 -8.16 9.04 -13.09
CA ASP A 58 -7.80 9.88 -14.24
C ASP A 58 -6.41 10.57 -14.18
N PHE A 59 -5.70 10.52 -13.05
CA PHE A 59 -4.37 11.14 -12.87
C PHE A 59 -3.22 10.14 -12.68
N GLY A 60 -3.51 8.89 -12.27
CA GLY A 60 -2.49 7.89 -12.01
C GLY A 60 -1.84 8.05 -10.64
N LEU A 61 -0.52 7.93 -10.55
CA LEU A 61 0.22 7.95 -9.28
C LEU A 61 0.02 9.28 -8.53
N ARG A 62 -0.39 9.19 -7.24
CA ARG A 62 -0.66 10.33 -6.35
C ARG A 62 0.23 10.36 -5.10
N GLY A 63 0.94 9.27 -4.82
CA GLY A 63 1.94 9.14 -3.76
C GLY A 63 2.39 7.69 -3.61
N CYS A 64 3.66 7.45 -3.25
CA CYS A 64 4.16 6.12 -2.95
C CYS A 64 5.36 6.19 -2.00
N ILE A 65 5.18 5.70 -0.78
CA ILE A 65 6.22 5.64 0.24
C ILE A 65 6.25 4.25 0.87
N GLY A 66 7.45 3.75 1.15
CA GLY A 66 7.66 2.45 1.76
C GLY A 66 8.90 2.40 2.66
N THR A 67 9.28 1.19 3.01
CA THR A 67 10.53 0.87 3.71
C THR A 67 11.03 -0.48 3.23
N PHE A 68 12.34 -0.72 3.32
CA PHE A 68 12.97 -2.03 3.13
C PHE A 68 13.38 -2.68 4.47
N GLU A 69 13.11 -2.02 5.60
CA GLU A 69 13.55 -2.47 6.92
C GLU A 69 12.61 -3.53 7.52
N PHE A 70 13.20 -4.60 8.05
CA PHE A 70 12.52 -5.69 8.77
C PHE A 70 12.49 -5.45 10.29
N ASN A 71 12.33 -4.20 10.72
CA ASN A 71 12.42 -3.83 12.14
C ASN A 71 11.06 -3.49 12.79
N SER A 72 9.99 -3.44 12.00
CA SER A 72 8.66 -3.01 12.47
C SER A 72 7.57 -3.96 12.01
N PRO A 73 6.57 -4.27 12.87
CA PRO A 73 5.40 -5.06 12.51
C PRO A 73 4.68 -4.52 11.27
N LEU A 74 4.21 -5.42 10.40
CA LEU A 74 3.56 -5.07 9.15
C LEU A 74 2.40 -4.07 9.34
N TYR A 75 1.53 -4.26 10.34
CA TYR A 75 0.43 -3.33 10.58
C TYR A 75 0.91 -1.90 10.88
N LYS A 76 2.02 -1.74 11.62
CA LYS A 76 2.61 -0.42 11.91
C LYS A 76 3.24 0.20 10.67
N ASN A 77 3.90 -0.62 9.85
CA ASN A 77 4.41 -0.18 8.56
C ASN A 77 3.26 0.29 7.67
N ILE A 78 2.16 -0.46 7.56
CA ILE A 78 0.99 -0.05 6.76
C ILE A 78 0.45 1.31 7.23
N ILE A 79 0.21 1.51 8.53
CA ILE A 79 -0.30 2.78 9.07
C ILE A 79 0.65 3.93 8.71
N SER A 80 1.93 3.80 9.04
CA SER A 80 2.90 4.88 8.85
C SER A 80 3.20 5.17 7.39
N ARG A 81 3.29 4.13 6.54
CA ARG A 81 3.56 4.27 5.10
C ARG A 81 2.35 4.80 4.36
N ALA A 82 1.12 4.48 4.78
CA ALA A 82 -0.09 5.05 4.20
C ALA A 82 -0.16 6.56 4.45
N ILE A 83 0.04 7.00 5.70
CA ILE A 83 0.08 8.42 6.06
C ILE A 83 1.20 9.14 5.31
N ALA A 84 2.41 8.58 5.28
CA ALA A 84 3.54 9.17 4.58
C ALA A 84 3.31 9.27 3.07
N SER A 85 2.67 8.25 2.45
CA SER A 85 2.34 8.30 1.02
C SER A 85 1.35 9.41 0.69
N ALA A 86 0.47 9.77 1.63
CA ALA A 86 -0.46 10.87 1.47
C ALA A 86 0.15 12.25 1.75
N THR A 87 1.20 12.33 2.57
CA THR A 87 1.62 13.63 3.16
C THR A 87 3.10 13.99 2.99
N GLN A 88 3.96 13.04 2.63
CA GLN A 88 5.42 13.20 2.65
C GLN A 88 6.11 12.84 1.33
N ASP A 89 5.36 12.44 0.30
CA ASP A 89 5.94 12.20 -1.02
C ASP A 89 6.22 13.54 -1.72
N ILE A 90 7.49 13.98 -1.67
CA ILE A 90 7.96 15.28 -2.17
C ILE A 90 7.68 15.56 -3.65
N ARG A 91 7.29 14.54 -4.42
CA ARG A 91 6.92 14.69 -5.84
C ARG A 91 5.53 15.29 -6.01
N PHE A 92 4.71 15.29 -4.96
CA PHE A 92 3.33 15.72 -4.97
C PHE A 92 3.04 16.66 -3.79
N LEU A 93 2.03 17.52 -3.94
CA LEU A 93 1.46 18.21 -2.78
C LEU A 93 0.78 17.18 -1.85
N PRO A 94 0.69 17.44 -0.54
CA PRO A 94 -0.10 16.61 0.37
C PRO A 94 -1.51 16.34 -0.19
N VAL A 95 -2.03 15.15 0.06
CA VAL A 95 -3.39 14.75 -0.32
C VAL A 95 -4.38 15.49 0.54
N GLU A 96 -5.36 16.14 -0.08
CA GLU A 96 -6.49 16.74 0.62
C GLU A 96 -7.53 15.67 0.97
N TYR A 97 -8.25 15.87 2.06
CA TYR A 97 -9.24 14.91 2.54
C TYR A 97 -10.30 14.56 1.49
N ASP A 98 -10.78 15.56 0.75
CA ASP A 98 -11.81 15.38 -0.28
C ASP A 98 -11.31 14.63 -1.52
N GLU A 99 -9.98 14.52 -1.72
CA GLU A 99 -9.40 13.71 -2.79
C GLU A 99 -9.55 12.20 -2.51
N LEU A 100 -9.76 11.79 -1.26
CA LEU A 100 -9.80 10.37 -0.89
C LEU A 100 -10.92 9.58 -1.58
N LYS A 101 -11.98 10.25 -2.02
CA LYS A 101 -13.09 9.65 -2.81
C LYS A 101 -12.66 9.26 -4.23
N ASP A 102 -11.55 9.81 -4.71
CA ASP A 102 -10.99 9.55 -6.03
C ASP A 102 -9.65 8.82 -5.95
N ILE A 103 -9.19 8.46 -4.74
CA ILE A 103 -7.97 7.69 -4.52
C ILE A 103 -8.29 6.20 -4.36
N LYS A 104 -7.40 5.38 -4.90
CA LYS A 104 -7.28 3.94 -4.70
C LYS A 104 -5.96 3.66 -4.01
N ILE A 105 -5.98 2.73 -3.06
CA ILE A 105 -4.81 2.32 -2.29
C ILE A 105 -4.36 0.94 -2.73
N GLU A 106 -3.05 0.82 -2.85
CA GLU A 106 -2.35 -0.41 -3.20
C GLU A 106 -1.29 -0.67 -2.13
N ILE A 107 -1.10 -1.93 -1.76
CA ILE A 107 -0.12 -2.36 -0.78
C ILE A 107 0.78 -3.42 -1.42
N SER A 108 2.08 -3.19 -1.32
CA SER A 108 3.12 -4.14 -1.74
C SER A 108 3.92 -4.58 -0.51
N ILE A 109 3.77 -5.83 -0.09
CA ILE A 109 4.52 -6.40 1.04
C ILE A 109 5.76 -7.09 0.49
N LEU A 110 6.93 -6.72 0.99
CA LEU A 110 8.20 -7.11 0.37
C LEU A 110 8.82 -8.33 1.05
N THR A 111 9.48 -9.16 0.23
CA THR A 111 10.48 -10.10 0.73
C THR A 111 11.78 -9.38 1.03
N GLU A 112 12.66 -10.02 1.79
CA GLU A 112 13.99 -9.48 2.05
C GLU A 112 14.75 -9.36 0.72
N PRO A 113 15.32 -8.17 0.41
CA PRO A 113 16.19 -8.01 -0.73
C PRO A 113 17.41 -8.92 -0.62
N LYS A 114 17.69 -9.65 -1.70
CA LYS A 114 18.85 -10.53 -1.80
C LYS A 114 19.80 -10.00 -2.84
N LYS A 115 21.09 -10.02 -2.52
CA LYS A 115 22.14 -9.72 -3.48
C LYS A 115 21.99 -10.60 -4.71
N LEU A 116 22.01 -9.99 -5.88
CA LEU A 116 22.09 -10.68 -7.16
C LEU A 116 23.52 -10.58 -7.66
N ASP A 117 24.27 -11.68 -7.56
CA ASP A 117 25.61 -11.76 -8.13
C ASP A 117 25.50 -11.96 -9.65
N PHE A 118 26.27 -11.18 -10.41
CA PHE A 118 26.38 -11.27 -11.86
C PHE A 118 27.81 -10.97 -12.32
N VAL A 119 28.20 -11.50 -13.48
CA VAL A 119 29.58 -11.38 -13.98
C VAL A 119 29.76 -10.31 -15.05
N ASP A 120 28.69 -9.98 -15.77
CA ASP A 120 28.66 -8.96 -16.82
C ASP A 120 27.22 -8.46 -17.06
N PRO A 121 27.00 -7.41 -17.87
CA PRO A 121 25.67 -6.89 -18.14
C PRO A 121 24.71 -7.91 -18.78
N GLN A 122 25.20 -8.84 -19.59
CA GLN A 122 24.36 -9.84 -20.24
C GLN A 122 23.87 -10.89 -19.24
N ASP A 123 24.74 -11.32 -18.32
CA ASP A 123 24.39 -12.21 -17.21
C ASP A 123 23.35 -11.55 -16.27
N LEU A 124 23.51 -10.25 -15.99
CA LEU A 124 22.50 -9.49 -15.23
C LEU A 124 21.13 -9.54 -15.93
N LEU A 125 21.06 -9.24 -17.23
CA LEU A 125 19.82 -9.34 -18.00
C LEU A 125 19.23 -10.75 -17.93
N ASN A 126 20.04 -11.79 -18.07
CA ASN A 126 19.58 -13.18 -18.07
C ASN A 126 18.96 -13.59 -16.73
N LYS A 127 19.47 -13.05 -15.62
CA LYS A 127 19.03 -13.38 -14.26
C LYS A 127 17.77 -12.66 -13.81
N LEU A 128 17.45 -11.50 -14.38
CA LEU A 128 16.23 -10.76 -14.03
C LEU A 128 14.99 -11.44 -14.61
N THR A 129 13.93 -11.51 -13.81
CA THR A 129 12.65 -12.09 -14.20
C THR A 129 11.55 -11.03 -14.16
N PRO A 130 11.10 -10.54 -15.34
CA PRO A 130 10.01 -9.57 -15.41
C PRO A 130 8.76 -10.06 -14.69
N ASN A 131 8.01 -9.12 -14.12
CA ASN A 131 6.80 -9.34 -13.32
C ASN A 131 7.00 -10.18 -12.03
N GLN A 132 8.23 -10.56 -11.69
CA GLN A 132 8.54 -11.25 -10.44
C GLN A 132 9.51 -10.44 -9.58
N ASP A 133 10.58 -9.93 -10.17
CA ASP A 133 11.66 -9.32 -9.42
C ASP A 133 11.46 -7.81 -9.26
N GLY A 134 11.37 -7.33 -8.03
CA GLY A 134 11.68 -5.95 -7.70
C GLY A 134 13.19 -5.80 -7.69
N VAL A 135 13.70 -4.68 -8.20
CA VAL A 135 15.15 -4.47 -8.38
C VAL A 135 15.57 -3.23 -7.61
N ILE A 136 16.64 -3.35 -6.84
CA ILE A 136 17.34 -2.24 -6.19
C ILE A 136 18.72 -2.14 -6.83
N LEU A 137 19.02 -0.96 -7.39
CA LEU A 137 20.36 -0.62 -7.83
C LEU A 137 20.99 0.26 -6.75
N TYR A 138 22.21 -0.09 -6.35
CA TYR A 138 23.07 0.79 -5.56
C TYR A 138 24.16 1.30 -6.48
N THR A 139 24.05 2.57 -6.85
CA THR A 139 25.00 3.27 -7.72
C THR A 139 25.81 4.28 -6.89
N GLU A 140 26.86 4.84 -7.47
CA GLU A 140 27.59 5.94 -6.84
C GLU A 140 26.74 7.22 -6.66
N TYR A 141 25.67 7.38 -7.46
CA TYR A 141 24.73 8.50 -7.41
C TYR A 141 23.65 8.32 -6.33
N GLY A 142 23.56 7.10 -5.76
CA GLY A 142 22.58 6.73 -4.77
C GLY A 142 21.79 5.47 -5.16
N PRO A 143 20.90 5.01 -4.27
CA PRO A 143 20.06 3.86 -4.52
C PRO A 143 18.79 4.26 -5.30
N ALA A 144 18.32 3.37 -6.16
CA ALA A 144 16.98 3.45 -6.72
C ALA A 144 16.34 2.07 -6.77
N THR A 145 15.01 2.05 -6.69
CA THR A 145 14.23 0.82 -6.73
C THR A 145 13.03 0.93 -7.66
N TYR A 146 12.70 -0.19 -8.29
CA TYR A 146 11.39 -0.44 -8.90
C TYR A 146 10.77 -1.70 -8.30
N LEU A 147 9.48 -1.61 -8.01
CA LEU A 147 8.65 -2.75 -7.59
C LEU A 147 8.39 -3.68 -8.79
N PRO A 148 8.05 -4.97 -8.58
CA PRO A 148 7.76 -5.92 -9.65
C PRO A 148 6.70 -5.46 -10.67
N GLN A 149 5.74 -4.64 -10.27
CA GLN A 149 4.64 -4.18 -11.13
C GLN A 149 5.10 -3.20 -12.21
N VAL A 150 6.27 -2.57 -12.03
CA VAL A 150 6.81 -1.64 -13.04
C VAL A 150 7.18 -2.37 -14.34
N TRP A 151 7.42 -3.69 -14.28
CA TRP A 151 7.63 -4.52 -15.47
C TRP A 151 6.45 -4.52 -16.44
N GLU A 152 5.22 -4.26 -15.99
CA GLU A 152 4.05 -4.14 -16.88
C GLU A 152 4.17 -2.92 -17.80
N GLN A 153 4.80 -1.84 -17.31
CA GLN A 153 5.03 -0.61 -18.08
C GLN A 153 6.36 -0.63 -18.83
N LEU A 154 7.37 -1.32 -18.28
CA LEU A 154 8.72 -1.44 -18.82
C LEU A 154 9.12 -2.93 -18.92
N PRO A 155 8.54 -3.71 -19.86
CA PRO A 155 8.80 -5.15 -19.95
C PRO A 155 10.18 -5.48 -20.52
N ASP A 156 10.78 -4.53 -21.25
CA ASP A 156 12.14 -4.69 -21.77
C ASP A 156 13.17 -4.45 -20.65
N LYS A 157 14.02 -5.45 -20.43
CA LYS A 157 15.01 -5.46 -19.34
C LYS A 157 16.06 -4.36 -19.47
N GLU A 158 16.48 -4.03 -20.68
CA GLU A 158 17.46 -2.98 -20.89
C GLU A 158 16.87 -1.61 -20.59
N LEU A 159 15.65 -1.34 -21.09
CA LEU A 159 14.92 -0.11 -20.82
C LEU A 159 14.58 0.02 -19.33
N PHE A 160 14.20 -1.08 -18.69
CA PHE A 160 13.94 -1.11 -17.24
C PHE A 160 15.17 -0.69 -16.44
N LEU A 161 16.32 -1.34 -16.66
CA LEU A 161 17.56 -1.02 -15.95
C LEU A 161 18.04 0.41 -16.27
N SER A 162 17.91 0.84 -17.52
CA SER A 162 18.31 2.19 -17.94
C SER A 162 17.44 3.28 -17.30
N SER A 163 16.13 3.05 -17.24
CA SER A 163 15.17 3.90 -16.52
C SER A 163 15.46 3.92 -15.02
N LEU A 164 15.83 2.78 -14.44
CA LEU A 164 16.17 2.66 -13.02
C LEU A 164 17.48 3.39 -12.68
N CYS A 165 18.48 3.36 -13.56
CA CYS A 165 19.68 4.20 -13.45
C CYS A 165 19.34 5.69 -13.47
N ASN A 166 18.50 6.13 -14.44
CA ASN A 166 18.06 7.53 -14.48
C ASN A 166 17.32 7.94 -13.20
N LYS A 167 16.49 7.04 -12.64
CA LYS A 167 15.82 7.26 -11.36
C LYS A 167 16.79 7.43 -10.19
N ALA A 168 17.95 6.78 -10.24
CA ALA A 168 19.03 6.96 -9.27
C ALA A 168 19.84 8.26 -9.51
N GLY A 169 19.56 9.01 -10.58
CA GLY A 169 20.38 10.14 -11.02
C GLY A 169 21.65 9.74 -11.79
N ALA A 170 21.81 8.46 -12.11
CA ALA A 170 22.96 7.93 -12.85
C ALA A 170 22.71 7.98 -14.38
N PRO A 171 23.77 7.96 -15.21
CA PRO A 171 23.62 7.78 -16.66
C PRO A 171 22.83 6.52 -17.02
N SER A 172 21.97 6.59 -18.03
CA SER A 172 21.08 5.48 -18.42
C SER A 172 21.82 4.18 -18.75
N ASN A 173 23.06 4.27 -19.26
CA ASN A 173 23.91 3.12 -19.57
C ASN A 173 24.85 2.70 -18.42
N TYR A 174 24.72 3.30 -17.23
CA TYR A 174 25.61 3.05 -16.08
C TYR A 174 25.67 1.56 -15.71
N TRP A 175 24.54 0.85 -15.79
CA TRP A 175 24.48 -0.59 -15.52
C TRP A 175 25.29 -1.43 -16.52
N LYS A 176 25.55 -0.90 -17.72
CA LYS A 176 26.41 -1.53 -18.74
C LYS A 176 27.88 -1.13 -18.56
N THR A 177 28.16 0.15 -18.38
CA THR A 177 29.54 0.68 -18.41
C THR A 177 30.28 0.54 -17.08
N ASN A 178 29.54 0.56 -15.96
CA ASN A 178 30.09 0.58 -14.60
C ASN A 178 29.64 -0.66 -13.79
N TYR A 179 29.27 -1.73 -14.48
CA TYR A 179 28.69 -2.95 -13.90
C TYR A 179 29.54 -3.58 -12.78
N LYS A 180 30.87 -3.41 -12.82
CA LYS A 180 31.80 -3.90 -11.78
C LYS A 180 31.61 -3.23 -10.42
N ASN A 181 31.13 -1.99 -10.41
CA ASN A 181 30.87 -1.21 -9.20
C ASN A 181 29.37 -1.17 -8.85
N LEU A 182 28.53 -1.82 -9.66
CA LEU A 182 27.10 -1.86 -9.45
C LEU A 182 26.75 -3.00 -8.50
N LYS A 183 26.16 -2.67 -7.35
CA LYS A 183 25.51 -3.67 -6.51
C LYS A 183 24.03 -3.74 -6.88
N VAL A 184 23.55 -4.94 -7.12
CA VAL A 184 22.14 -5.22 -7.44
C VAL A 184 21.56 -6.12 -6.35
N GLU A 185 20.39 -5.75 -5.86
CA GLU A 185 19.56 -6.63 -5.04
C GLU A 185 18.22 -6.86 -5.72
N ILE A 186 17.68 -8.07 -5.57
CA ILE A 186 16.34 -8.42 -6.02
C ILE A 186 15.48 -8.82 -4.84
N TYR A 187 14.20 -8.46 -4.92
CA TYR A 187 13.17 -8.87 -3.97
C TYR A 187 11.90 -9.23 -4.73
N ARG A 188 10.90 -9.71 -4.02
CA ARG A 188 9.56 -9.97 -4.55
C ARG A 188 8.55 -9.24 -3.70
N ALA A 189 7.36 -9.02 -4.25
CA ALA A 189 6.28 -8.37 -3.53
C ALA A 189 5.00 -9.21 -3.62
N ILE A 190 4.29 -9.33 -2.50
CA ILE A 190 2.87 -9.69 -2.52
C ILE A 190 2.10 -8.39 -2.71
N HIS A 191 1.41 -8.29 -3.84
CA HIS A 191 0.70 -7.09 -4.26
C HIS A 191 -0.82 -7.29 -4.18
N PHE A 192 -1.52 -6.30 -3.63
CA PHE A 192 -2.97 -6.23 -3.66
C PHE A 192 -3.45 -4.78 -3.51
N GLU A 193 -4.64 -4.52 -4.01
CA GLU A 193 -5.17 -3.17 -4.17
C GLU A 193 -6.68 -3.14 -3.98
N GLU A 194 -7.25 -1.94 -3.82
CA GLU A 194 -8.70 -1.78 -3.80
C GLU A 194 -9.31 -1.97 -5.19
N ASN A 195 -10.45 -2.65 -5.25
CA ASN A 195 -11.12 -2.91 -6.52
C ASN A 195 -11.91 -1.70 -7.05
N ILE A 196 -12.11 -0.66 -6.23
CA ILE A 196 -12.85 0.55 -6.57
C ILE A 196 -12.14 1.78 -6.00
N TYR A 197 -12.25 2.90 -6.70
CA TYR A 197 -11.87 4.21 -6.17
C TYR A 197 -12.87 4.66 -5.11
N GLY A 198 -12.38 5.39 -4.10
CA GLY A 198 -13.26 5.97 -3.08
C GLY A 198 -13.94 4.95 -2.19
N LYS A 199 -13.34 3.76 -1.99
CA LYS A 199 -13.81 2.78 -1.00
C LYS A 199 -14.01 3.50 0.33
N LYS A 200 -15.23 3.52 0.85
CA LYS A 200 -15.54 4.25 2.08
C LYS A 200 -15.15 3.40 3.28
N ILE A 201 -14.44 4.01 4.23
CA ILE A 201 -14.29 3.45 5.57
C ILE A 201 -15.34 4.08 6.45
N ILE A 202 -16.05 3.22 7.15
CA ILE A 202 -17.27 3.59 7.84
C ILE A 202 -16.99 3.35 9.32
N GLY A 203 -16.51 4.37 10.04
CA GLY A 203 -16.42 4.33 11.49
C GLY A 203 -15.21 5.04 12.11
N PRO A 204 -15.35 5.62 13.32
CA PRO A 204 -14.26 5.89 14.26
C PRO A 204 -13.72 4.56 14.84
N TYR A 205 -14.31 3.44 14.40
CA TYR A 205 -13.88 2.09 14.68
C TYR A 205 -13.38 1.36 13.41
N GLY A 206 -13.27 2.05 12.27
CA GLY A 206 -12.77 1.46 11.03
C GLY A 206 -13.65 0.35 10.47
N ALA A 207 -14.97 0.39 10.65
CA ALA A 207 -15.80 -0.68 10.14
C ALA A 207 -15.82 -0.68 8.61
N VAL A 208 -15.61 -1.86 8.02
CA VAL A 208 -15.81 -2.06 6.58
C VAL A 208 -17.08 -2.85 6.37
N VAL A 209 -18.03 -2.21 5.69
CA VAL A 209 -19.30 -2.82 5.32
C VAL A 209 -19.07 -3.72 4.12
N GLY A 210 -19.24 -5.03 4.32
CA GLY A 210 -19.43 -5.98 3.23
C GLY A 210 -20.92 -6.30 3.04
N LYS A 211 -21.27 -6.95 1.93
CA LYS A 211 -22.66 -7.36 1.55
C LYS A 211 -23.46 -8.11 2.63
N LYS A 212 -22.84 -8.54 3.73
CA LYS A 212 -23.49 -9.36 4.76
C LYS A 212 -23.10 -9.02 6.22
N LYS A 213 -22.28 -8.00 6.50
CA LYS A 213 -21.88 -7.53 7.86
C LYS A 213 -20.87 -6.38 7.80
N ALA A 214 -20.93 -5.47 8.78
CA ALA A 214 -19.86 -4.52 9.10
C ALA A 214 -18.89 -5.14 10.14
N LYS A 215 -17.58 -4.92 10.00
CA LYS A 215 -16.57 -5.35 10.99
C LYS A 215 -15.63 -4.22 11.35
N VAL A 216 -15.64 -3.80 12.61
CA VAL A 216 -14.70 -2.87 13.26
C VAL A 216 -13.25 -3.37 13.07
N LEU A 217 -12.29 -2.46 12.87
CA LEU A 217 -10.86 -2.77 12.64
C LEU A 217 -9.91 -2.11 13.66
N GLY A 218 -10.41 -1.23 14.52
CA GLY A 218 -9.64 -0.51 15.54
C GLY A 218 -10.49 0.40 16.40
N VAL A 219 -9.90 1.04 17.42
CA VAL A 219 -10.60 1.97 18.32
C VAL A 219 -9.82 3.27 18.44
N VAL A 220 -10.50 4.42 18.32
CA VAL A 220 -10.03 5.70 18.86
C VAL A 220 -11.11 6.26 19.77
N SER A 221 -10.70 6.72 20.95
CA SER A 221 -11.55 7.54 21.81
C SER A 221 -11.62 8.94 21.21
N LEU A 222 -12.77 9.31 20.65
CA LEU A 222 -13.10 10.70 20.33
C LEU A 222 -14.05 11.21 21.41
N GLU A 223 -13.78 12.39 21.96
CA GLU A 223 -14.55 13.03 23.06
C GLU A 223 -15.78 13.82 22.59
N GLU A 224 -16.24 13.66 21.33
CA GLU A 224 -17.30 14.51 20.76
C GLU A 224 -18.67 13.82 20.60
N ASP A 225 -19.73 14.63 20.66
CA ASP A 225 -21.15 14.25 20.62
C ASP A 225 -21.53 13.46 19.35
N ILE A 226 -22.01 12.24 19.55
CA ILE A 226 -22.42 11.31 18.50
C ILE A 226 -23.92 11.50 18.20
N THR A 227 -24.26 11.82 16.93
CA THR A 227 -25.65 11.80 16.47
C THR A 227 -25.95 10.45 15.78
N PRO A 228 -26.93 9.66 16.28
CA PRO A 228 -27.26 8.36 15.70
C PRO A 228 -27.93 8.49 14.32
N TYR A 229 -27.62 7.54 13.41
CA TYR A 229 -28.14 7.51 12.04
C TYR A 229 -28.19 6.07 11.51
N THR A 230 -29.20 5.74 10.70
CA THR A 230 -29.39 4.41 10.08
C THR A 230 -29.14 4.50 8.58
N ALA A 231 -28.13 3.78 8.09
CA ALA A 231 -27.76 3.77 6.68
C ALA A 231 -28.59 2.75 5.87
N GLU A 232 -28.99 3.11 4.65
CA GLU A 232 -29.55 2.19 3.66
C GLU A 232 -28.45 1.35 2.97
N GLU A 233 -28.85 0.21 2.40
CA GLU A 233 -27.95 -0.65 1.62
C GLU A 233 -27.43 0.12 0.40
N ASN A 234 -26.09 0.28 0.31
CA ASN A 234 -25.38 1.07 -0.70
C ASN A 234 -25.48 2.60 -0.53
N GLU A 235 -25.89 3.09 0.64
CA GLU A 235 -25.90 4.53 0.91
C GLU A 235 -24.50 5.13 1.00
N PHE A 236 -24.34 6.34 0.46
CA PHE A 236 -23.11 7.09 0.50
C PHE A 236 -22.94 7.73 1.89
N LEU A 237 -22.08 7.17 2.73
CA LEU A 237 -21.78 7.74 4.05
C LEU A 237 -20.63 8.75 4.01
N GLU A 238 -20.74 9.82 4.79
CA GLU A 238 -19.64 10.78 4.93
C GLU A 238 -18.41 10.08 5.53
N PRO A 239 -17.20 10.34 5.04
CA PRO A 239 -16.04 9.71 5.62
C PRO A 239 -15.88 10.18 7.09
N ALA A 240 -15.66 9.20 7.98
CA ALA A 240 -15.76 9.25 9.45
C ALA A 240 -17.14 8.99 10.11
N THR A 241 -18.19 8.61 9.38
CA THR A 241 -19.48 8.16 9.97
C THR A 241 -19.28 6.99 10.95
N ILE A 242 -19.83 7.07 12.16
CA ILE A 242 -19.77 6.03 13.20
C ILE A 242 -20.76 4.89 12.94
N VAL A 243 -20.27 3.64 12.94
CA VAL A 243 -21.11 2.44 12.79
C VAL A 243 -20.86 1.51 13.97
N SER A 244 -21.91 1.16 14.70
CA SER A 244 -21.88 0.15 15.76
C SER A 244 -22.22 -1.23 15.20
N TYR A 245 -21.83 -2.30 15.90
CA TYR A 245 -22.20 -3.67 15.54
C TYR A 245 -23.73 -3.90 15.55
N ASP A 246 -24.46 -3.12 16.35
CA ASP A 246 -25.92 -3.17 16.50
C ASP A 246 -26.67 -2.28 15.48
N SER A 247 -25.97 -1.63 14.53
CA SER A 247 -26.67 -0.91 13.46
C SER A 247 -27.23 -1.94 12.48
N ASP A 248 -28.46 -2.38 12.74
CA ASP A 248 -29.25 -3.18 11.83
C ASP A 248 -29.23 -2.54 10.43
N ILE A 249 -28.47 -3.14 9.51
CA ILE A 249 -28.80 -3.05 8.09
C ILE A 249 -30.08 -3.87 7.96
N ILE A 250 -31.22 -3.22 8.18
CA ILE A 250 -32.52 -3.84 7.99
C ILE A 250 -32.59 -4.16 6.50
N GLU A 251 -32.44 -5.44 6.13
CA GLU A 251 -32.94 -5.94 4.85
C GLU A 251 -34.41 -5.55 4.78
N LYS A 252 -34.76 -4.51 4.00
CA LYS A 252 -36.15 -4.28 3.61
C LYS A 252 -36.56 -5.53 2.82
N LYS A 253 -37.21 -6.48 3.51
CA LYS A 253 -37.99 -7.52 2.86
C LYS A 253 -38.99 -6.81 1.96
N THR A 254 -38.82 -6.97 0.65
CA THR A 254 -39.77 -6.52 -0.34
C THR A 254 -41.15 -7.12 0.04
N PRO A 255 -42.20 -6.30 0.23
CA PRO A 255 -43.55 -6.83 0.33
C PRO A 255 -43.89 -7.55 -0.98
N LYS A 256 -44.59 -8.68 -0.84
CA LYS A 256 -45.02 -9.59 -1.92
C LYS A 256 -45.62 -8.89 -3.13
#